data_AF-A0A183MTU3-F1
#
_entry.id   AF-A0A183MTU3-F1
#
_cell.length_a   1.000
_cell.length_b   1.000
_cell.length_c   1.000
_cell.angle_alpha   90.00
_cell.angle_beta   90.00
_cell.angle_gamma   90.00
#
_symmetry.space_group_name_H-M   'P 1'
#
loop_
_entity.id
_entity.type
_entity.pdbx_description
1 polymer ?
#
loop_
_entity_poly.entity_id
_entity_poly.type
_entity_poly.pdbx_seq_one_letter_code
_entity_poly.pdbx_strand_id
1 'polypeptide(L)' 'MYAFENVGFTNSVSTFRYLTCADCDLGPLGFHDTQEGSTNAYYIALTRTTTEGKSSCKK' A
#
# COMPACT_ATOMS: atom_id res chain seq x y z
N MET A 1 9.28 -1.91 7.29
CA MET A 1 8.27 -0.88 7.62
C MET A 1 8.79 0.56 7.45
N TYR A 2 10.07 0.89 7.69
CA TYR A 2 10.62 2.27 7.55
C TYR A 2 10.94 2.74 6.11
N ALA A 3 10.45 2.04 5.08
CA ALA A 3 10.76 2.37 3.68
C ALA A 3 9.72 3.30 3.03
N PHE A 4 8.57 3.51 3.66
CA PHE A 4 7.50 4.36 3.15
C PHE A 4 7.41 5.64 3.99
N GLU A 5 7.37 6.81 3.34
CA GLU A 5 7.29 8.10 4.04
C GLU A 5 5.88 8.36 4.62
N ASN A 6 4.83 8.27 3.80
CA ASN A 6 3.46 8.68 4.18
C ASN A 6 2.41 7.59 3.90
N VAL A 7 2.52 6.43 4.55
CA VAL A 7 1.57 5.31 4.42
C VAL A 7 0.89 5.01 5.75
N GLY A 8 -0.44 4.96 5.74
CA GLY A 8 -1.27 4.50 6.84
C GLY A 8 -1.56 3.00 6.75
N PHE A 9 -1.93 2.40 7.88
CA PHE A 9 -2.35 1.00 7.96
C PHE A 9 -3.72 0.89 8.61
N THR A 10 -4.58 0.07 8.01
CA THR A 10 -5.87 -0.31 8.61
C THR A 10 -5.68 -1.32 9.75
N ASN A 11 -6.77 -1.55 10.49
CA ASN A 11 -6.85 -2.66 11.42
C ASN A 11 -6.68 -4.00 10.69
N SER A 12 -6.02 -4.96 11.34
CA SER A 12 -5.85 -6.29 10.76
C SER A 12 -7.20 -6.95 10.55
N VAL A 13 -7.45 -7.37 9.32
CA VAL A 13 -8.58 -8.25 8.98
C VAL A 13 -7.99 -9.62 8.72
N SER A 14 -8.13 -10.52 9.70
CA SER A 14 -7.45 -11.82 9.70
C SER A 14 -5.92 -11.64 9.64
N THR A 15 -5.27 -12.12 8.57
CA THR A 15 -3.83 -12.03 8.35
C THR A 15 -3.41 -10.79 7.56
N PHE A 16 -4.38 -10.07 6.97
CA PHE A 16 -4.12 -8.95 6.08
C PHE A 16 -4.21 -7.61 6.79
N ARG A 17 -3.28 -6.71 6.44
CA ARG A 17 -3.36 -5.29 6.74
C ARG A 17 -3.37 -4.51 5.43
N TYR A 18 -4.37 -3.65 5.24
CA TYR A 18 -4.43 -2.79 4.06
C TYR A 18 -3.68 -1.49 4.31
N LEU A 19 -2.99 -1.04 3.26
CA LEU A 19 -2.27 0.23 3.22
C LEU A 19 -3.22 1.34 2.73
N THR A 20 -3.19 2.48 3.41
CA THR A 20 -3.98 3.69 3.10
C THR A 20 -3.06 4.89 2.93
N CYS A 21 -3.55 5.97 2.33
CA CYS A 21 -2.84 7.24 2.36
C CYS A 21 -2.86 7.81 3.79
N ALA A 22 -1.72 8.24 4.32
CA ALA A 22 -1.64 8.79 5.69
C ALA A 22 -2.31 10.18 5.82
N ASP A 23 -2.41 10.94 4.73
CA ASP A 23 -2.91 12.31 4.76
C ASP A 23 -4.43 12.41 4.52
N CYS A 24 -5.00 11.49 3.75
CA CYS A 24 -6.41 11.54 3.35
C CYS A 24 -7.22 10.27 3.65
N ASP A 25 -6.61 9.27 4.28
CA ASP A 25 -7.21 7.96 4.62
C ASP A 25 -7.86 7.22 3.44
N LEU A 26 -7.59 7.65 2.20
CA LEU A 26 -8.11 7.02 1.00
C LEU A 26 -7.41 5.69 0.79
N GLY A 27 -8.19 4.62 0.61
CA GLY A 27 -7.65 3.28 0.42
C GLY A 27 -8.65 2.29 -0.16
N PRO A 28 -8.23 1.03 -0.37
CA PRO A 28 -6.88 0.52 -0.15
C PRO A 28 -5.92 0.90 -1.31
N LEU A 29 -4.68 1.24 -0.96
CA LEU A 29 -3.55 1.44 -1.88
C LEU A 29 -2.76 0.15 -2.08
N GLY A 30 -2.82 -0.76 -1.10
CA GLY A 30 -2.00 -1.95 -1.05
C GLY A 30 -2.40 -2.87 0.08
N PHE A 31 -1.67 -3.98 0.23
CA PHE A 31 -1.84 -4.91 1.33
C PHE A 31 -0.50 -5.45 1.82
N HIS A 32 -0.53 -5.95 3.04
CA HIS A 32 0.55 -6.67 3.70
C HIS A 32 -0.06 -7.90 4.36
N ASP A 33 0.50 -9.07 4.08
CA ASP A 33 0.16 -10.29 4.79
C ASP A 33 1.13 -10.49 5.96
N THR A 34 0.58 -10.56 7.16
CA THR A 34 1.34 -10.72 8.41
C THR A 34 1.82 -12.16 8.63
N GLN A 35 1.32 -13.13 7.85
CA GLN A 35 1.75 -14.52 7.90
C GLN A 35 2.73 -14.89 6.79
N GLU A 36 3.05 -13.96 5.90
CA GLU A 36 3.98 -14.19 4.79
C GLU A 36 5.44 -14.22 5.28
N GLY A 37 5.85 -15.39 5.78
CA GLY A 37 7.27 -15.77 5.97
C GLY A 37 8.10 -14.88 6.90
N SER A 38 9.42 -15.02 6.81
CA SER A 38 10.40 -14.30 7.66
C SER A 38 10.69 -12.88 7.20
N THR A 39 10.13 -12.44 6.07
CA THR A 39 10.42 -11.12 5.47
C THR A 39 9.12 -10.36 5.32
N ASN A 40 8.99 -9.24 6.05
CA ASN A 40 7.80 -8.38 5.96
C ASN A 40 7.71 -7.74 4.57
N ALA A 41 6.93 -8.35 3.68
CA ALA A 41 6.67 -7.84 2.33
C ALA A 41 5.45 -6.91 2.32
N TYR A 42 5.52 -5.84 1.52
CA TYR A 42 4.44 -4.86 1.37
C TYR A 42 4.18 -4.64 -0.11
N TYR A 43 2.92 -4.76 -0.52
CA TYR A 43 2.51 -4.63 -1.92
C TYR A 43 1.71 -3.34 -2.13
N ILE A 44 2.06 -2.56 -3.16
CA ILE A 44 1.32 -1.36 -3.57
C ILE A 44 0.77 -1.54 -4.99
N ALA A 45 -0.51 -1.27 -5.17
CA ALA A 45 -1.18 -1.36 -6.45
C ALA A 45 -0.92 -0.10 -7.29
N LEU A 46 -0.18 -0.25 -8.38
CA LEU A 46 0.09 0.81 -9.36
C LEU A 46 -1.19 1.41 -9.97
N THR A 47 -2.29 0.66 -10.01
CA THR A 47 -3.59 1.15 -10.49
C THR A 47 -4.29 2.08 -9.50
N ARG A 48 -3.83 2.12 -8.24
CA ARG A 48 -4.39 2.92 -7.14
C ARG A 48 -3.50 4.10 -6.76
N THR A 49 -2.30 4.19 -7.33
CA THR A 49 -1.35 5.25 -7.07
C THR A 49 -0.97 5.97 -8.36
N THR A 50 -0.45 7.19 -8.23
CA THR A 50 0.14 7.95 -9.33
C THR A 50 1.65 7.99 -9.14
N THR A 51 2.41 7.80 -10.21
CA THR A 51 3.86 7.98 -10.21
C THR A 51 4.18 9.30 -10.88
N GLU A 52 4.71 10.26 -10.12
CA GLU A 52 5.27 11.50 -10.67
C GLU A 52 6.52 11.13 -11.50
N GLY A 53 6.32 10.89 -12.80
CA GLY A 53 7.39 10.40 -13.70
C GLY A 53 6.94 9.53 -14.89
N LYS A 54 5.66 9.14 -14.99
CA LYS A 54 5.12 8.54 -16.23
C LYS A 54 3.90 9.31 -16.71
N SER A 55 4.08 9.93 -17.87
CA SER A 55 3.01 10.42 -18.74
C SER A 55 1.91 9.37 -18.86
N SER A 56 0.70 9.78 -18.50
CA SER A 56 -0.59 9.28 -18.96
C SER A 56 -0.49 8.25 -20.11
N CYS A 57 -0.33 6.97 -19.80
CA CYS A 57 -0.69 5.91 -20.75
C CYS A 57 -2.19 5.66 -20.58
N LYS A 58 -3.00 6.57 -21.15
CA LYS A 58 -4.40 6.27 -21.42
C LYS A 58 -4.40 5.19 -22.50
N LYS A 59 -5.06 4.07 -22.22
CA LYS A 59 -5.49 3.15 -23.27
C LYS A 59 -6.59 3.81 -24.10
#